data_AF-Q7VGI0-F1
#
_entry.id   AF-Q7VGI0-F1
#
_cell.length_a   1.000
_cell.length_b   1.000
_cell.length_c   1.000
_cell.angle_alpha   90.00
_cell.angle_beta   90.00
_cell.angle_gamma   90.00
#
_symmetry.space_group_name_H-M   'P 1'
#
loop_
_entity.id
_entity.type
_entity.pdbx_description
1 polymer ?
#
loop_
_entity_poly.entity_id
_entity_poly.type
_entity_poly.pdbx_seq_one_letter_code
_entity_poly.pdbx_strand_id
1 'polypeptide(L)'
;MRVNEVVEITKGKLLTTPSIAEFSRIICDVERVQKGDLFIAKDIAQVPQAVAMGAYGIICANIHNINDGELAWIMVEDLQDCLTRLIRYKLLAKNITTISLNPIEEAIAQEIIIDERAKFFHNDLYAFIELLNNEQISFIFTHNEHILEISFEVIQAHKPKERPFLIISHTLFDSTIFYQSTHYRINLPKLFLNDLGAVVNLCENKGIEYSLNHFKHIPFFKPNFLNAFGKVIDYGQAAKVAIAEEDIEQFKKYMAYIANNATWGKLLFLVPDIYLELFNQIAQTFAYKTQEELYTYIHHNNFNFALILGIDDSTLVHTLNTNHKQILEPNLFSDIMEERYARKPEL
;
A
#
# COMPACT_ATOMS: atom_id res chain seq x y z
N MET A 1 3.06 -18.96 -26.65
CA MET A 1 3.63 -20.24 -26.15
C MET A 1 3.11 -21.38 -27.01
N ARG A 2 3.97 -22.30 -27.44
CA ARG A 2 3.53 -23.42 -28.30
C ARG A 2 2.72 -24.44 -27.49
N VAL A 3 1.82 -25.18 -28.15
CA VAL A 3 0.98 -26.18 -27.46
C VAL A 3 1.84 -27.21 -26.73
N ASN A 4 2.81 -27.82 -27.41
CA ASN A 4 3.69 -28.84 -26.82
C ASN A 4 4.53 -28.29 -25.66
N GLU A 5 4.99 -27.04 -25.78
CA GLU A 5 5.74 -26.37 -24.72
C GLU A 5 4.89 -26.20 -23.46
N VAL A 6 3.63 -25.79 -23.60
CA VAL A 6 2.70 -25.73 -22.46
C VAL A 6 2.53 -27.11 -21.83
N VAL A 7 2.26 -28.14 -22.64
CA VAL A 7 2.07 -29.52 -22.15
C VAL A 7 3.28 -30.01 -21.37
N GLU A 8 4.50 -29.77 -21.87
CA GLU A 8 5.75 -30.13 -21.21
C GLU A 8 5.96 -29.36 -19.90
N ILE A 9 5.79 -28.03 -19.92
CA ILE A 9 5.96 -27.18 -18.74
C ILE A 9 4.97 -27.57 -17.64
N THR A 10 3.70 -27.79 -17.98
CA THR A 10 2.67 -28.12 -16.99
C THR A 10 2.69 -29.59 -16.60
N LYS A 11 3.55 -30.42 -17.24
CA LYS A 11 3.48 -31.89 -17.17
C LYS A 11 2.06 -32.41 -17.44
N GLY A 12 1.35 -31.72 -18.33
CA GLY A 12 -0.03 -32.03 -18.66
C GLY A 12 -0.13 -33.22 -19.62
N LYS A 13 -1.33 -33.79 -19.70
CA LYS A 13 -1.70 -34.75 -20.74
C LYS A 13 -2.59 -34.04 -21.76
N LEU A 14 -2.09 -33.90 -22.98
CA LEU A 14 -2.91 -33.43 -24.10
C LEU A 14 -3.90 -34.53 -24.50
N LEU A 15 -5.19 -34.22 -24.50
CA LEU A 15 -6.27 -35.17 -24.74
C LEU A 15 -6.82 -35.13 -26.18
N THR A 16 -6.38 -34.16 -26.98
CA THR A 16 -6.83 -33.95 -28.36
C THR A 16 -5.66 -33.76 -29.33
N THR A 17 -5.96 -33.71 -30.63
CA THR A 17 -5.02 -33.35 -31.69
C THR A 17 -5.42 -31.98 -32.24
N PRO A 18 -5.12 -30.89 -31.53
CA PRO A 18 -5.61 -29.56 -31.88
C PRO A 18 -5.03 -29.08 -33.22
N SER A 19 -5.79 -28.27 -33.94
CA SER A 19 -5.35 -27.68 -35.23
C SER A 19 -4.49 -26.42 -35.07
N ILE A 20 -4.29 -25.98 -33.84
CA ILE A 20 -3.51 -24.79 -33.48
C ILE A 20 -2.06 -25.13 -33.13
N ALA A 21 -1.15 -24.18 -33.33
CA ALA A 21 0.27 -24.36 -32.99
C ALA A 21 0.67 -23.68 -31.67
N GLU A 22 -0.02 -22.60 -31.29
CA GLU A 22 0.37 -21.75 -30.17
C GLU A 22 -0.78 -20.96 -29.55
N PHE A 23 -0.57 -20.50 -28.32
CA PHE A 23 -1.42 -19.60 -27.57
C PHE A 23 -0.78 -18.23 -27.44
N SER A 24 -1.60 -17.18 -27.55
CA SER A 24 -1.15 -15.78 -27.43
C SER A 24 -0.98 -15.36 -25.97
N ARG A 25 -1.96 -15.71 -25.12
CA ARG A 25 -1.97 -15.32 -23.69
C ARG A 25 -2.48 -16.48 -22.84
N ILE A 26 -2.22 -16.37 -21.54
CA ILE A 26 -2.78 -17.28 -20.52
C ILE A 26 -3.80 -16.47 -19.73
N ILE A 27 -5.04 -16.94 -19.69
CA ILE A 27 -6.16 -16.27 -19.03
C ILE A 27 -6.79 -17.24 -18.01
N CYS A 28 -7.22 -16.70 -16.88
CA CYS A 28 -7.86 -17.42 -15.77
C CYS A 28 -9.23 -16.81 -15.44
N ASP A 29 -9.48 -15.56 -15.80
CA ASP A 29 -10.78 -14.91 -15.78
C ASP A 29 -11.53 -15.14 -17.09
N VAL A 30 -12.64 -15.88 -17.01
CA VAL A 30 -13.45 -16.25 -18.18
C VAL A 30 -13.96 -15.02 -18.94
N GLU A 31 -14.24 -13.91 -18.27
CA GLU A 31 -14.76 -12.69 -18.90
C GLU A 31 -13.72 -11.98 -19.77
N ARG A 32 -12.43 -12.34 -19.63
CA ARG A 32 -11.31 -11.73 -20.35
C ARG A 32 -10.79 -12.58 -21.51
N VAL A 33 -11.38 -13.75 -21.72
CA VAL A 33 -11.00 -14.67 -22.78
C VAL A 33 -11.22 -14.03 -24.16
N GLN A 34 -10.22 -14.19 -25.02
CA GLN A 34 -10.28 -13.79 -26.42
C GLN A 34 -9.78 -14.93 -27.32
N LYS A 35 -10.07 -14.80 -28.61
CA LYS A 35 -9.57 -15.72 -29.63
C LYS A 35 -8.04 -15.82 -29.57
N GLY A 36 -7.53 -17.03 -29.44
CA GLY A 36 -6.08 -17.28 -29.34
C GLY A 36 -5.57 -17.56 -27.93
N ASP A 37 -6.41 -17.44 -26.91
CA ASP A 37 -5.99 -17.59 -25.51
C ASP A 37 -5.98 -19.06 -25.04
N LEU A 38 -5.09 -19.34 -24.09
CA LEU A 38 -5.13 -20.51 -23.25
C LEU A 38 -5.88 -20.17 -21.96
N PHE A 39 -6.99 -20.86 -21.69
CA PHE A 39 -7.78 -20.66 -20.48
C PHE A 39 -7.42 -21.70 -19.41
N ILE A 40 -7.13 -21.26 -18.18
CA ILE A 40 -6.94 -22.12 -17.01
C ILE A 40 -8.24 -22.13 -16.21
N ALA A 41 -8.97 -23.25 -16.27
CA ALA A 41 -10.27 -23.38 -15.63
C ALA A 41 -10.13 -23.73 -14.14
N LYS A 42 -10.34 -22.72 -13.28
CA LYS A 42 -10.50 -22.89 -11.82
C LYS A 42 -11.74 -23.72 -11.49
N ASP A 43 -12.80 -23.46 -12.24
CA ASP A 43 -14.08 -24.12 -12.16
C ASP A 43 -14.45 -24.66 -13.54
N ILE A 44 -14.79 -25.95 -13.61
CA ILE A 44 -15.21 -26.63 -14.84
C ILE A 44 -16.47 -25.97 -15.41
N ALA A 45 -17.32 -25.37 -14.57
CA ALA A 45 -18.52 -24.67 -15.01
C ALA A 45 -18.23 -23.49 -15.95
N GLN A 46 -17.03 -22.91 -15.91
CA GLN A 46 -16.63 -21.79 -16.77
C GLN A 46 -16.16 -22.22 -18.16
N VAL A 47 -15.84 -23.51 -18.35
CA VAL A 47 -15.27 -24.03 -19.60
C VAL A 47 -16.19 -23.79 -20.81
N PRO A 48 -17.51 -24.05 -20.76
CA PRO A 48 -18.39 -23.80 -21.90
C PRO A 48 -18.37 -22.33 -22.35
N GLN A 49 -18.31 -21.40 -21.40
CA GLN A 49 -18.23 -19.98 -21.68
C GLN A 49 -16.88 -19.60 -22.28
N ALA A 50 -15.76 -20.12 -21.73
CA ALA A 50 -14.42 -19.88 -22.29
C ALA A 50 -14.30 -20.35 -23.74
N VAL A 51 -14.85 -21.54 -24.04
CA VAL A 51 -14.93 -22.07 -25.42
C VAL A 51 -15.76 -21.15 -26.31
N ALA A 52 -16.95 -20.72 -25.86
CA ALA A 52 -17.80 -19.80 -26.61
C ALA A 52 -17.13 -18.45 -26.88
N MET A 53 -16.26 -17.98 -25.98
CA MET A 53 -15.48 -16.75 -26.12
C MET A 53 -14.22 -16.93 -27.00
N GLY A 54 -13.96 -18.13 -27.49
CA GLY A 54 -12.90 -18.42 -28.46
C GLY A 54 -11.58 -18.85 -27.85
N ALA A 55 -11.57 -19.39 -26.63
CA ALA A 55 -10.38 -20.03 -26.07
C ALA A 55 -9.86 -21.11 -27.03
N TYR A 56 -8.55 -21.12 -27.26
CA TYR A 56 -7.85 -22.05 -28.15
C TYR A 56 -7.35 -23.29 -27.42
N GLY A 57 -7.22 -23.21 -26.11
CA GLY A 57 -6.93 -24.35 -25.26
C GLY A 57 -7.49 -24.16 -23.87
N ILE A 58 -7.74 -25.30 -23.21
CA ILE A 58 -8.26 -25.37 -21.85
C ILE A 58 -7.30 -26.21 -21.01
N ILE A 59 -6.81 -25.66 -19.90
CA ILE A 59 -6.15 -26.41 -18.84
C ILE A 59 -7.15 -26.66 -17.72
N CYS A 60 -7.28 -27.91 -17.27
CA CYS A 60 -8.10 -28.25 -16.12
C CYS A 60 -7.57 -29.49 -15.39
N ALA A 61 -7.86 -29.63 -14.09
CA ALA A 61 -7.48 -30.81 -13.32
C ALA A 61 -8.30 -32.05 -13.69
N ASN A 62 -9.59 -31.86 -13.99
CA ASN A 62 -10.51 -32.94 -14.33
C ASN A 62 -11.25 -32.60 -15.62
N ILE A 63 -11.05 -33.40 -16.67
CA ILE A 63 -11.74 -33.25 -17.96
C ILE A 63 -12.58 -34.51 -18.19
N HIS A 64 -13.90 -34.36 -18.16
CA HIS A 64 -14.82 -35.49 -18.34
C HIS A 64 -15.52 -35.50 -19.70
N ASN A 65 -15.78 -34.33 -20.31
CA ASN A 65 -16.50 -34.21 -21.57
C ASN A 65 -15.73 -33.31 -22.56
N ILE A 66 -15.02 -33.93 -23.50
CA ILE A 66 -14.38 -33.24 -24.62
C ILE A 66 -15.38 -33.19 -25.76
N ASN A 67 -15.88 -31.99 -26.07
CA ASN A 67 -16.89 -31.80 -27.11
C ASN A 67 -16.31 -31.19 -28.40
N ASP A 68 -15.10 -30.65 -28.35
CA ASP A 68 -14.44 -29.97 -29.47
C ASP A 68 -13.01 -30.49 -29.62
N GLY A 69 -12.77 -31.25 -30.70
CA GLY A 69 -11.47 -31.85 -30.99
C GLY A 69 -10.44 -30.87 -31.57
N GLU A 70 -10.87 -29.67 -32.00
CA GLU A 70 -9.98 -28.66 -32.60
C GLU A 70 -9.21 -27.88 -31.53
N LEU A 71 -9.76 -27.79 -30.32
CA LEU A 71 -9.15 -27.13 -29.16
C LEU A 71 -8.11 -28.02 -28.48
N ALA A 72 -7.12 -27.39 -27.87
CA ALA A 72 -6.13 -28.09 -27.07
C ALA A 72 -6.66 -28.33 -25.65
N TRP A 73 -7.01 -29.57 -25.33
CA TRP A 73 -7.46 -29.96 -23.98
C TRP A 73 -6.30 -30.55 -23.20
N ILE A 74 -5.83 -29.83 -22.19
CA ILE A 74 -4.64 -30.18 -21.40
C ILE A 74 -5.09 -30.51 -19.98
N MET A 75 -5.02 -31.79 -19.62
CA MET A 75 -5.33 -32.25 -18.27
C MET A 75 -4.07 -32.18 -17.39
N VAL A 76 -4.18 -31.61 -16.19
CA VAL A 76 -3.09 -31.56 -15.21
C VAL A 76 -3.51 -32.24 -13.91
N GLU A 77 -2.58 -32.68 -13.08
CA GLU A 77 -2.94 -33.27 -11.78
C GLU A 77 -3.30 -32.19 -10.75
N ASP A 78 -2.57 -31.07 -10.76
CA ASP A 78 -2.72 -29.98 -9.80
C ASP A 78 -2.59 -28.62 -10.50
N LEU A 79 -3.59 -27.75 -10.31
CA LEU A 79 -3.63 -26.42 -10.94
C LEU A 79 -2.60 -25.45 -10.32
N GLN A 80 -2.25 -25.59 -9.05
CA GLN A 80 -1.27 -24.72 -8.38
C GLN A 80 0.16 -25.06 -8.82
N ASP A 81 0.52 -26.34 -8.95
CA ASP A 81 1.79 -26.76 -9.53
C ASP A 81 1.89 -26.32 -11.00
N CYS A 82 0.80 -26.48 -11.77
CA CYS A 82 0.69 -25.98 -13.14
C CYS A 82 0.98 -24.46 -13.21
N LEU A 83 0.29 -23.64 -12.41
CA LEU A 83 0.52 -22.20 -12.33
C LEU A 83 1.97 -21.88 -11.96
N THR A 84 2.48 -22.51 -10.91
CA THR A 84 3.85 -22.29 -10.43
C THR A 84 4.86 -22.52 -11.54
N ARG A 85 4.71 -23.61 -12.32
CA ARG A 85 5.60 -23.92 -13.44
C ARG A 85 5.49 -22.90 -14.57
N LEU A 86 4.28 -22.51 -14.95
CA LEU A 86 4.05 -21.53 -16.01
C LEU A 86 4.57 -20.13 -15.62
N ILE A 87 4.36 -19.72 -14.37
CA ILE A 87 4.86 -18.45 -13.83
C ILE A 87 6.38 -18.47 -13.83
N ARG A 88 7.01 -19.53 -13.30
CA ARG A 88 8.47 -19.68 -13.34
C ARG A 88 9.03 -19.58 -14.75
N TYR A 89 8.44 -20.31 -15.68
CA TYR A 89 8.83 -20.27 -17.07
C TYR A 89 8.74 -18.83 -17.63
N LYS A 90 7.62 -18.13 -17.40
CA LYS A 90 7.45 -16.76 -17.90
C LYS A 90 8.42 -15.77 -17.28
N LEU A 91 8.68 -15.84 -15.98
CA LEU A 91 9.64 -14.99 -15.29
C LEU A 91 11.05 -15.17 -15.90
N LEU A 92 11.47 -16.42 -16.14
CA LEU A 92 12.76 -16.71 -16.78
C LEU A 92 12.82 -16.27 -18.23
N ALA A 93 11.82 -16.66 -19.03
CA ALA A 93 11.81 -16.39 -20.46
C ALA A 93 11.82 -14.88 -20.77
N LYS A 94 11.19 -14.08 -19.90
CA LYS A 94 11.15 -12.62 -20.01
C LYS A 94 12.24 -11.90 -19.21
N ASN A 95 13.07 -12.65 -18.48
CA ASN A 95 14.09 -12.10 -17.58
C ASN A 95 13.53 -11.05 -16.61
N ILE A 96 12.35 -11.33 -16.03
CA ILE A 96 11.68 -10.43 -15.10
C ILE A 96 12.36 -10.51 -13.74
N THR A 97 12.74 -9.37 -13.21
CA THR A 97 13.30 -9.23 -11.86
C THR A 97 12.19 -9.01 -10.85
N THR A 98 12.18 -9.82 -9.80
CA THR A 98 11.26 -9.62 -8.66
C THR A 98 11.95 -8.79 -7.59
N ILE A 99 11.25 -7.83 -7.02
CA ILE A 99 11.74 -6.88 -6.03
C ILE A 99 10.84 -6.94 -4.80
N SER A 100 11.46 -7.12 -3.63
CA SER A 100 10.81 -7.08 -2.33
C SER A 100 11.28 -5.85 -1.56
N LEU A 101 10.33 -5.06 -1.08
CA LEU A 101 10.56 -3.83 -0.33
C LEU A 101 9.86 -3.92 1.03
N ASN A 102 10.38 -3.22 2.03
CA ASN A 102 9.61 -3.02 3.26
C ASN A 102 8.44 -2.05 3.00
N PRO A 103 7.42 -1.99 3.87
CA PRO A 103 6.22 -1.17 3.62
C PRO A 103 6.50 0.32 3.35
N ILE A 104 7.48 0.91 4.03
CA ILE A 104 7.87 2.32 3.86
C ILE A 104 8.58 2.52 2.52
N GLU A 105 9.52 1.63 2.18
CA GLU A 105 10.20 1.64 0.88
C GLU A 105 9.21 1.47 -0.27
N GLU A 106 8.24 0.57 -0.14
CA GLU A 106 7.23 0.33 -1.17
C GLU A 106 6.34 1.56 -1.39
N ALA A 107 5.85 2.19 -0.31
CA ALA A 107 5.06 3.41 -0.42
C ALA A 107 5.85 4.55 -1.08
N ILE A 108 7.14 4.67 -0.77
CA ILE A 108 8.01 5.64 -1.45
C ILE A 108 8.17 5.29 -2.93
N ALA A 109 8.39 4.00 -3.25
CA ALA A 109 8.58 3.54 -4.62
C ALA A 109 7.33 3.80 -5.48
N GLN A 110 6.13 3.56 -4.96
CA GLN A 110 4.86 3.84 -5.65
C GLN A 110 4.69 5.32 -6.02
N GLU A 111 5.24 6.23 -5.22
CA GLU A 111 5.13 7.67 -5.43
C GLU A 111 6.17 8.22 -6.42
N ILE A 112 7.36 7.60 -6.53
CA ILE A 112 8.46 8.13 -7.34
C ILE A 112 8.71 7.36 -8.64
N ILE A 113 8.42 6.06 -8.70
CA ILE A 113 8.69 5.25 -9.89
C ILE A 113 7.66 5.60 -10.96
N ILE A 114 8.16 5.99 -12.14
CA ILE A 114 7.34 6.32 -13.31
C ILE A 114 7.59 5.35 -14.48
N ASP A 115 8.46 4.37 -14.28
CA ASP A 115 8.82 3.37 -15.29
C ASP A 115 7.64 2.45 -15.62
N GLU A 116 7.19 2.45 -16.87
CA GLU A 116 6.08 1.60 -17.32
C GLU A 116 6.39 0.11 -17.23
N ARG A 117 7.68 -0.27 -17.20
CA ARG A 117 8.16 -1.65 -17.06
C ARG A 117 8.07 -2.17 -15.63
N ALA A 118 7.90 -1.28 -14.65
CA ALA A 118 7.71 -1.61 -13.25
C ALA A 118 6.22 -1.78 -12.92
N LYS A 119 5.87 -2.89 -12.25
CA LYS A 119 4.51 -3.11 -11.75
C LYS A 119 4.54 -3.54 -10.28
N PHE A 120 3.68 -2.93 -9.49
CA PHE A 120 3.36 -3.35 -8.12
C PHE A 120 2.24 -4.38 -8.18
N PHE A 121 2.41 -5.53 -7.54
CA PHE A 121 1.45 -6.62 -7.63
C PHE A 121 1.39 -7.46 -6.35
N HIS A 122 0.18 -7.67 -5.84
CA HIS A 122 -0.04 -8.27 -4.52
C HIS A 122 -1.17 -9.32 -4.50
N ASN A 123 -1.80 -9.58 -5.66
CA ASN A 123 -2.92 -10.53 -5.76
C ASN A 123 -2.43 -11.98 -5.88
N ASP A 124 -3.35 -12.91 -6.14
CA ASP A 124 -3.06 -14.33 -6.27
C ASP A 124 -2.26 -14.71 -7.54
N LEU A 125 -1.82 -15.97 -7.61
CA LEU A 125 -1.05 -16.52 -8.73
C LEU A 125 -1.81 -16.53 -10.06
N TYR A 126 -3.14 -16.57 -10.03
CA TYR A 126 -3.96 -16.54 -11.24
C TYR A 126 -3.96 -15.15 -11.87
N ALA A 127 -4.17 -14.11 -11.06
CA ALA A 127 -4.01 -12.74 -11.52
C ALA A 127 -2.55 -12.47 -11.92
N PHE A 128 -1.57 -13.11 -11.28
CA PHE A 128 -0.16 -12.93 -11.60
C PHE A 128 0.21 -13.49 -12.97
N ILE A 129 -0.18 -14.73 -13.29
CA ILE A 129 0.13 -15.32 -14.62
C ILE A 129 -0.49 -14.51 -15.77
N GLU A 130 -1.64 -13.87 -15.50
CA GLU A 130 -2.29 -12.96 -16.44
C GLU A 130 -1.54 -11.63 -16.58
N LEU A 131 -1.04 -11.04 -15.49
CA LEU A 131 -0.17 -9.86 -15.53
C LEU A 131 1.04 -10.12 -16.43
N LEU A 132 1.61 -11.32 -16.35
CA LEU A 132 2.74 -11.77 -17.17
C LEU A 132 2.39 -11.97 -18.66
N ASN A 133 1.17 -11.66 -19.12
CA ASN A 133 0.89 -11.48 -20.55
C ASN A 133 1.39 -10.12 -21.07
N ASN A 134 1.68 -9.15 -20.20
CA ASN A 134 2.28 -7.90 -20.63
C ASN A 134 3.77 -8.13 -20.98
N GLU A 135 4.15 -7.78 -22.21
CA GLU A 135 5.51 -7.95 -22.73
C GLU A 135 6.47 -6.83 -22.31
N GLN A 136 5.97 -5.70 -21.79
CA GLN A 136 6.78 -4.57 -21.37
C GLN A 136 7.30 -4.70 -19.94
N ILE A 137 6.76 -5.64 -19.15
CA ILE A 137 7.16 -5.79 -17.74
C ILE A 137 8.59 -6.31 -17.65
N SER A 138 9.41 -5.61 -16.87
CA SER A 138 10.77 -6.04 -16.51
C SER A 138 10.95 -6.17 -15.00
N PHE A 139 10.15 -5.46 -14.21
CA PHE A 139 10.26 -5.43 -12.75
C PHE A 139 8.89 -5.67 -12.09
N ILE A 140 8.85 -6.60 -11.15
CA ILE A 140 7.68 -6.84 -10.30
C ILE A 140 8.03 -6.50 -8.87
N PHE A 141 7.35 -5.51 -8.30
CA PHE A 141 7.41 -5.15 -6.89
C PHE A 141 6.30 -5.90 -6.16
N THR A 142 6.64 -6.67 -5.13
CA THR A 142 5.67 -7.47 -4.39
C THR A 142 6.13 -7.80 -2.98
N HIS A 143 5.15 -7.98 -2.09
CA HIS A 143 5.33 -8.64 -0.79
C HIS A 143 4.52 -9.95 -0.69
N ASN A 144 4.02 -10.47 -1.81
CA ASN A 144 3.33 -11.76 -1.83
C ASN A 144 4.35 -12.90 -1.74
N GLU A 145 4.37 -13.60 -0.61
CA GLU A 145 5.33 -14.67 -0.32
C GLU A 145 5.34 -15.78 -1.39
N HIS A 146 4.18 -16.18 -1.91
CA HIS A 146 4.13 -17.20 -2.97
C HIS A 146 4.85 -16.73 -4.24
N ILE A 147 4.71 -15.45 -4.62
CA ILE A 147 5.41 -14.91 -5.79
C ILE A 147 6.91 -14.81 -5.52
N LEU A 148 7.31 -14.40 -4.30
CA LEU A 148 8.71 -14.34 -3.90
C LEU A 148 9.37 -15.73 -3.92
N GLU A 149 8.72 -16.77 -3.39
CA GLU A 149 9.19 -18.16 -3.39
C GLU A 149 9.32 -18.77 -4.79
N ILE A 150 8.46 -18.34 -5.72
CA ILE A 150 8.44 -18.84 -7.09
C ILE A 150 9.50 -18.14 -7.95
N SER A 151 9.90 -16.92 -7.59
CA SER A 151 10.86 -16.10 -8.32
C SER A 151 12.30 -16.62 -8.21
N PHE A 152 13.07 -16.49 -9.29
CA PHE A 152 14.47 -16.97 -9.34
C PHE A 152 15.47 -15.96 -8.76
N GLU A 153 15.23 -14.67 -9.00
CA GLU A 153 16.03 -13.57 -8.47
C GLU A 153 15.07 -12.62 -7.76
N VAL A 154 15.19 -12.57 -6.42
CA VAL A 154 14.49 -11.60 -5.59
C VAL A 154 15.52 -10.58 -5.10
N ILE A 155 15.27 -9.32 -5.43
CA ILE A 155 16.14 -8.21 -5.05
C ILE A 155 15.48 -7.44 -3.92
N GLN A 156 16.25 -7.16 -2.89
CA GLN A 156 15.85 -6.26 -1.83
C GLN A 156 16.48 -4.88 -2.02
N ALA A 157 15.79 -3.83 -1.60
CA ALA A 157 16.43 -2.53 -1.47
C ALA A 157 17.45 -2.58 -0.34
N HIS A 158 18.63 -2.04 -0.60
CA HIS A 158 19.70 -1.96 0.38
C HIS A 158 19.95 -0.50 0.71
N LYS A 159 20.04 -0.20 2.01
CA LYS A 159 20.39 1.14 2.50
C LYS A 159 21.85 1.41 2.13
N PRO A 160 22.13 2.39 1.26
CA PRO A 160 23.50 2.66 0.85
C PRO A 160 24.30 3.23 2.02
N LYS A 161 25.62 3.02 2.04
CA LYS A 161 26.51 3.57 3.08
C LYS A 161 26.43 5.10 3.13
N GLU A 162 26.35 5.71 1.95
CA GLU A 162 26.16 7.14 1.77
C GLU A 162 24.85 7.35 1.02
N ARG A 163 24.06 8.35 1.44
CA ARG A 163 22.79 8.64 0.76
C ARG A 163 23.09 9.21 -0.63
N PRO A 164 22.24 8.93 -1.64
CA PRO A 164 22.41 9.48 -2.97
C PRO A 164 22.15 11.00 -3.03
N PHE A 165 21.65 11.60 -1.94
CA PHE A 165 21.31 13.02 -1.82
C PHE A 165 21.81 13.64 -0.51
N LEU A 166 21.96 14.97 -0.52
CA LEU A 166 22.29 15.78 0.65
C LEU A 166 21.00 16.28 1.31
N ILE A 167 20.92 16.19 2.65
CA ILE A 167 19.82 16.78 3.43
C ILE A 167 20.16 18.25 3.70
N ILE A 168 19.36 19.17 3.19
CA ILE A 168 19.54 20.62 3.39
C ILE A 168 18.86 21.08 4.68
N SER A 169 17.59 20.70 4.86
CA SER A 169 16.78 21.04 6.03
C SER A 169 15.62 20.06 6.17
N HIS A 170 14.94 20.07 7.31
CA HIS A 170 13.74 19.26 7.53
C HIS A 170 12.86 19.90 8.62
N THR A 171 11.56 19.65 8.53
CA THR A 171 10.61 19.76 9.64
C THR A 171 10.36 18.36 10.19
N LEU A 172 9.34 18.17 11.04
CA LEU A 172 8.93 16.82 11.45
C LEU A 172 8.39 16.00 10.28
N PHE A 173 7.68 16.65 9.34
CA PHE A 173 6.89 15.99 8.31
C PHE A 173 7.43 16.18 6.89
N ASP A 174 8.26 17.20 6.67
CA ASP A 174 8.83 17.52 5.36
C ASP A 174 10.36 17.54 5.40
N SER A 175 10.99 17.25 4.27
CA SER A 175 12.43 17.35 4.09
C SER A 175 12.75 18.17 2.84
N THR A 176 13.82 18.98 2.92
CA THR A 176 14.45 19.59 1.75
C THR A 176 15.76 18.89 1.48
N ILE A 177 15.90 18.32 0.29
CA ILE A 177 17.10 17.60 -0.15
C ILE A 177 17.69 18.23 -1.40
N PHE A 178 18.98 18.04 -1.61
CA PHE A 178 19.69 18.40 -2.84
C PHE A 178 20.16 17.12 -3.52
N TYR A 179 19.68 16.91 -4.74
CA TYR A 179 19.89 15.69 -5.50
C TYR A 179 20.04 16.02 -6.98
N GLN A 180 21.05 15.47 -7.66
CA GLN A 180 21.32 15.70 -9.09
C GLN A 180 21.21 17.20 -9.51
N SER A 181 21.89 18.08 -8.76
CA SER A 181 21.90 19.53 -8.99
C SER A 181 20.55 20.25 -8.84
N THR A 182 19.55 19.60 -8.23
CA THR A 182 18.21 20.16 -8.03
C THR A 182 17.82 20.11 -6.55
N HIS A 183 17.13 21.16 -6.09
CA HIS A 183 16.53 21.19 -4.76
C HIS A 183 15.12 20.61 -4.82
N TYR A 184 14.84 19.64 -3.95
CA TYR A 184 13.51 19.06 -3.78
C TYR A 184 13.00 19.34 -2.38
N ARG A 185 11.77 19.84 -2.29
CA ARG A 185 10.99 19.83 -1.05
C ARG A 185 9.98 18.70 -1.17
N ILE A 186 10.11 17.71 -0.30
CA ILE A 186 9.29 16.50 -0.30
C ILE A 186 8.59 16.36 1.03
N ASN A 187 7.32 15.98 0.98
CA ASN A 187 6.46 15.72 2.15
C ASN A 187 6.82 14.36 2.77
N LEU A 188 8.10 14.18 3.10
CA LEU A 188 8.67 12.98 3.67
C LEU A 188 9.43 13.34 4.95
N PRO A 189 9.01 12.81 6.11
CA PRO A 189 9.74 12.95 7.36
C PRO A 189 11.19 12.51 7.23
N LYS A 190 12.11 13.21 7.90
CA LYS A 190 13.54 12.81 7.97
C LYS A 190 13.71 11.35 8.42
N LEU A 191 12.78 10.86 9.23
CA LEU A 191 12.69 9.48 9.70
C LEU A 191 12.81 8.46 8.55
N PHE A 192 12.27 8.76 7.37
CA PHE A 192 12.16 7.82 6.24
C PHE A 192 13.16 8.13 5.11
N LEU A 193 14.09 9.08 5.29
CA LEU A 193 15.06 9.43 4.24
C LEU A 193 16.07 8.31 3.95
N ASN A 194 16.30 7.39 4.89
CA ASN A 194 17.11 6.21 4.61
C ASN A 194 16.41 5.25 3.65
N ASP A 195 15.11 5.10 3.81
CA ASP A 195 14.27 4.25 2.94
C ASP A 195 14.15 4.88 1.55
N LEU A 196 13.99 6.21 1.46
CA LEU A 196 14.10 6.93 0.17
C LEU A 196 15.46 6.70 -0.49
N GLY A 197 16.55 6.77 0.28
CA GLY A 197 17.89 6.49 -0.23
C GLY A 197 18.04 5.07 -0.78
N ALA A 198 17.42 4.08 -0.12
CA ALA A 198 17.43 2.70 -0.57
C ALA A 198 16.67 2.50 -1.88
N VAL A 199 15.48 3.12 -2.02
CA VAL A 199 14.68 3.06 -3.24
C VAL A 199 15.36 3.77 -4.41
N VAL A 200 15.91 4.97 -4.19
CA VAL A 200 16.65 5.72 -5.23
C VAL A 200 17.85 4.91 -5.70
N ASN A 201 18.65 4.37 -4.77
CA ASN A 201 19.80 3.54 -5.11
C ASN A 201 19.39 2.25 -5.85
N LEU A 202 18.28 1.62 -5.48
CA LEU A 202 17.73 0.48 -6.22
C LEU A 202 17.40 0.88 -7.67
N CYS A 203 16.73 2.01 -7.86
CA CYS A 203 16.33 2.49 -9.18
C CYS A 203 17.55 2.81 -10.05
N GLU A 204 18.54 3.52 -9.50
CA GLU A 204 19.80 3.82 -10.19
C GLU A 204 20.54 2.53 -10.62
N ASN A 205 20.68 1.56 -9.71
CA ASN A 205 21.40 0.32 -9.99
C ASN A 205 20.70 -0.59 -11.01
N LYS A 206 19.36 -0.51 -11.09
CA LYS A 206 18.55 -1.33 -12.02
C LYS A 206 18.10 -0.57 -13.26
N GLY A 207 18.45 0.71 -13.37
CA GLY A 207 18.02 1.56 -14.48
C GLY A 207 16.49 1.68 -14.55
N ILE A 208 15.83 1.75 -13.41
CA ILE A 208 14.39 1.99 -13.29
C ILE A 208 14.16 3.50 -13.31
N GLU A 209 13.25 3.97 -14.14
CA GLU A 209 12.92 5.40 -14.23
C GLU A 209 12.08 5.87 -13.01
N TYR A 210 12.50 6.98 -12.40
CA TYR A 210 11.81 7.61 -11.28
C TYR A 210 11.95 9.13 -11.33
N SER A 211 11.08 9.82 -10.60
CA SER A 211 11.14 11.27 -10.43
C SER A 211 10.63 11.68 -9.06
N LEU A 212 11.49 12.33 -8.29
CA LEU A 212 11.18 12.83 -6.94
C LEU A 212 10.10 13.92 -6.95
N ASN A 213 9.84 14.56 -8.10
CA ASN A 213 8.75 15.54 -8.24
C ASN A 213 7.36 14.91 -8.14
N HIS A 214 7.23 13.59 -8.34
CA HIS A 214 5.95 12.90 -8.23
C HIS A 214 5.57 12.54 -6.79
N PHE A 215 6.48 12.75 -5.84
CA PHE A 215 6.21 12.45 -4.44
C PHE A 215 5.16 13.40 -3.85
N LYS A 216 3.98 12.88 -3.52
CA LYS A 216 2.86 13.66 -2.95
C LYS A 216 2.72 13.42 -1.45
N HIS A 217 2.70 12.15 -1.05
CA HIS A 217 2.39 11.78 0.34
C HIS A 217 2.92 10.40 0.69
N ILE A 218 2.97 10.12 1.99
CA ILE A 218 3.26 8.78 2.52
C ILE A 218 2.17 8.42 3.54
N PRO A 219 1.66 7.18 3.56
CA PRO A 219 0.61 6.78 4.50
C PRO A 219 1.13 6.55 5.93
N PHE A 220 2.45 6.66 6.15
CA PHE A 220 3.11 6.47 7.44
C PHE A 220 3.38 7.79 8.14
N PHE A 221 3.29 7.82 9.47
CA PHE A 221 3.53 9.03 10.28
C PHE A 221 2.71 10.24 9.78
N LYS A 222 1.47 9.98 9.38
CA LYS A 222 0.60 10.96 8.73
C LYS A 222 0.13 12.03 9.73
N PRO A 223 0.38 13.32 9.47
CA PRO A 223 -0.07 14.39 10.35
C PRO A 223 -1.54 14.75 10.10
N ASN A 224 -2.38 14.64 11.12
CA ASN A 224 -3.72 15.22 11.13
C ASN A 224 -3.71 16.55 11.88
N PHE A 225 -3.78 17.66 11.14
CA PHE A 225 -3.77 19.01 11.73
C PHE A 225 -5.11 19.31 12.37
N LEU A 226 -5.10 19.85 13.58
CA LEU A 226 -6.30 20.08 14.38
C LEU A 226 -6.51 21.56 14.67
N ASN A 227 -7.72 22.07 14.45
CA ASN A 227 -8.09 23.42 14.90
C ASN A 227 -8.19 23.50 16.45
N ALA A 228 -8.51 24.68 16.97
CA ALA A 228 -8.68 24.90 18.41
C ALA A 228 -9.73 23.98 19.06
N PHE A 229 -10.70 23.50 18.29
CA PHE A 229 -11.77 22.61 18.74
C PHE A 229 -11.40 21.12 18.63
N GLY A 230 -10.22 20.78 18.11
CA GLY A 230 -9.77 19.39 17.92
C GLY A 230 -10.29 18.73 16.64
N LYS A 231 -10.86 19.50 15.70
CA LYS A 231 -11.30 18.97 14.40
C LYS A 231 -10.19 19.02 13.36
N VAL A 232 -10.20 18.04 12.45
CA VAL A 232 -9.21 17.96 11.37
C VAL A 232 -9.40 19.11 10.38
N ILE A 233 -8.30 19.78 10.05
CA ILE A 233 -8.22 20.86 9.06
C ILE A 233 -7.08 20.60 8.07
N ASP A 234 -6.96 21.47 7.06
CA ASP A 234 -5.92 21.32 6.04
C ASP A 234 -4.50 21.46 6.60
N TYR A 235 -3.56 20.89 5.86
CA TYR A 235 -2.15 20.82 6.20
C TYR A 235 -1.54 22.18 6.55
N GLY A 236 -0.82 22.24 7.67
CA GLY A 236 -0.05 23.43 8.08
C GLY A 236 -0.88 24.59 8.62
N GLN A 237 -2.20 24.46 8.75
CA GLN A 237 -3.08 25.55 9.22
C GLN A 237 -3.19 25.66 10.76
N ALA A 238 -2.64 24.71 11.52
CA ALA A 238 -2.71 24.72 12.97
C ALA A 238 -1.43 24.25 13.68
N ALA A 239 -1.34 24.62 14.96
CA ALA A 239 -0.25 24.26 15.86
C ALA A 239 -0.42 22.90 16.57
N LYS A 240 -1.60 22.27 16.44
CA LYS A 240 -1.92 20.94 16.99
C LYS A 240 -1.93 19.90 15.87
N VAL A 241 -1.27 18.78 16.09
CA VAL A 241 -1.22 17.64 15.17
C VAL A 241 -1.50 16.36 15.95
N ALA A 242 -2.35 15.49 15.41
CA ALA A 242 -2.55 14.13 15.90
C ALA A 242 -2.07 13.11 14.87
N ILE A 243 -1.42 12.04 15.35
CA ILE A 243 -0.85 10.98 14.53
C ILE A 243 -1.36 9.65 15.08
N ALA A 244 -1.97 8.86 14.20
CA ALA A 244 -2.42 7.50 14.47
C ALA A 244 -1.29 6.51 14.16
N GLU A 245 -1.16 5.47 14.98
CA GLU A 245 -0.29 4.32 14.71
C GLU A 245 -0.87 3.07 15.39
N GLU A 246 -0.91 1.95 14.68
CA GLU A 246 -1.42 0.69 15.20
C GLU A 246 -0.28 -0.22 15.68
N ASP A 247 0.88 -0.15 15.02
CA ASP A 247 2.01 -1.00 15.34
C ASP A 247 2.82 -0.45 16.53
N ILE A 248 3.03 -1.30 17.52
CA ILE A 248 3.70 -0.93 18.78
C ILE A 248 5.15 -0.52 18.55
N GLU A 249 5.87 -1.22 17.66
CA GLU A 249 7.28 -0.93 17.40
C GLU A 249 7.44 0.35 16.58
N GLN A 250 6.54 0.59 15.64
CA GLN A 250 6.48 1.82 14.88
C GLN A 250 6.10 3.01 15.76
N PHE A 251 5.15 2.83 16.68
CA PHE A 251 4.79 3.84 17.66
C PHE A 251 5.99 4.25 18.52
N LYS A 252 6.79 3.28 19.02
CA LYS A 252 8.04 3.57 19.75
C LYS A 252 9.02 4.41 18.92
N LYS A 253 9.21 4.07 17.64
CA LYS A 253 10.09 4.84 16.73
C LYS A 253 9.58 6.26 16.55
N TYR A 254 8.26 6.44 16.40
CA TYR A 254 7.63 7.75 16.27
C TYR A 254 7.73 8.58 17.54
N MET A 255 7.51 7.98 18.72
CA MET A 255 7.72 8.65 20.00
C MET A 255 9.14 9.21 20.11
N ALA A 256 10.15 8.38 19.85
CA ALA A 256 11.55 8.77 19.90
C ALA A 256 11.87 9.86 18.87
N TYR A 257 11.35 9.74 17.65
CA TYR A 257 11.55 10.72 16.59
C TYR A 257 10.94 12.08 16.94
N ILE A 258 9.68 12.12 17.41
CA ILE A 258 9.02 13.36 17.84
C ILE A 258 9.79 13.98 19.01
N ALA A 259 10.11 13.21 20.05
CA ALA A 259 10.82 13.74 21.22
C ALA A 259 12.17 14.38 20.86
N ASN A 260 12.90 13.80 19.91
CA ASN A 260 14.21 14.30 19.49
C ASN A 260 14.16 15.50 18.53
N ASN A 261 13.07 15.66 17.77
CA ASN A 261 12.98 16.67 16.70
C ASN A 261 11.94 17.77 17.00
N ALA A 262 11.13 17.61 18.04
CA ALA A 262 10.08 18.53 18.47
C ALA A 262 10.27 19.01 19.92
N THR A 263 11.51 19.27 20.33
CA THR A 263 11.87 19.60 21.74
C THR A 263 11.16 20.83 22.30
N TRP A 264 10.67 21.72 21.43
CA TRP A 264 9.89 22.91 21.79
C TRP A 264 8.40 22.62 22.03
N GLY A 265 7.89 21.50 21.52
CA GLY A 265 6.47 21.18 21.48
C GLY A 265 6.00 20.41 22.70
N LYS A 266 4.76 20.68 23.13
CA LYS A 266 4.09 19.86 24.15
C LYS A 266 3.64 18.54 23.53
N LEU A 267 4.03 17.42 24.14
CA LEU A 267 3.76 16.08 23.63
C LEU A 267 2.62 15.42 24.42
N LEU A 268 1.72 14.75 23.72
CA LEU A 268 0.65 13.95 24.29
C LEU A 268 0.73 12.53 23.71
N PHE A 269 1.09 11.56 24.55
CA PHE A 269 1.13 10.16 24.15
C PHE A 269 -0.09 9.44 24.70
N LEU A 270 -0.97 8.98 23.81
CA LEU A 270 -2.17 8.23 24.16
C LEU A 270 -1.96 6.77 23.80
N VAL A 271 -2.22 5.88 24.75
CA VAL A 271 -2.08 4.43 24.57
C VAL A 271 -3.31 3.70 25.10
N PRO A 272 -3.68 2.53 24.56
CA PRO A 272 -4.68 1.67 25.16
C PRO A 272 -4.26 1.31 26.60
N ASP A 273 -5.22 1.18 27.51
CA ASP A 273 -4.97 0.92 28.95
C ASP A 273 -4.00 -0.24 29.20
N ILE A 274 -4.10 -1.30 28.39
CA ILE A 274 -3.23 -2.49 28.44
C ILE A 274 -1.73 -2.18 28.21
N TYR A 275 -1.41 -1.07 27.55
CA TYR A 275 -0.03 -0.66 27.24
C TYR A 275 0.48 0.46 28.15
N LEU A 276 -0.33 0.96 29.09
CA LEU A 276 0.02 2.10 29.94
C LEU A 276 1.31 1.87 30.73
N GLU A 277 1.41 0.73 31.43
CA GLU A 277 2.57 0.41 32.26
C GLU A 277 3.86 0.32 31.44
N LEU A 278 3.77 -0.26 30.23
CA LEU A 278 4.91 -0.42 29.32
C LEU A 278 5.46 0.95 28.90
N PHE A 279 4.60 1.86 28.46
CA PHE A 279 5.04 3.13 27.90
C PHE A 279 5.32 4.21 28.94
N ASN A 280 4.71 4.15 30.12
CA ASN A 280 5.03 5.08 31.21
C ASN A 280 6.46 4.94 31.74
N GLN A 281 7.11 3.80 31.50
CA GLN A 281 8.54 3.63 31.78
C GLN A 281 9.44 4.42 30.82
N ILE A 282 8.91 4.81 29.65
CA ILE A 282 9.64 5.49 28.58
C ILE A 282 9.37 7.00 28.61
N ALA A 283 8.10 7.40 28.66
CA ALA A 283 7.66 8.78 28.72
C ALA A 283 6.29 8.87 29.37
N GLN A 284 5.88 10.06 29.82
CA GLN A 284 4.53 10.25 30.35
C GLN A 284 3.47 9.92 29.28
N THR A 285 2.65 8.91 29.53
CA THR A 285 1.57 8.47 28.65
C THR A 285 0.23 8.44 29.39
N PHE A 286 -0.86 8.54 28.62
CA PHE A 286 -2.22 8.52 29.14
C PHE A 286 -2.98 7.36 28.51
N ALA A 287 -3.66 6.59 29.37
CA ALA A 287 -4.48 5.47 28.94
C ALA A 287 -5.83 5.94 28.40
N TYR A 288 -6.32 5.26 27.36
CA TYR A 288 -7.70 5.34 26.92
C TYR A 288 -8.31 3.94 26.71
N LYS A 289 -9.62 3.83 26.89
CA LYS A 289 -10.42 2.59 26.73
C LYS A 289 -11.43 2.71 25.60
N THR A 290 -11.86 3.94 25.29
CA THR A 290 -12.89 4.22 24.29
C THR A 290 -12.49 5.40 23.40
N GLN A 291 -13.12 5.48 22.22
CA GLN A 291 -12.94 6.63 21.32
C GLN A 291 -13.42 7.95 21.94
N GLU A 292 -14.42 7.92 22.83
CA GLU A 292 -14.90 9.11 23.55
C GLU A 292 -13.85 9.62 24.54
N GLU A 293 -13.16 8.72 25.25
CA GLU A 293 -12.04 9.09 26.13
C GLU A 293 -10.88 9.70 25.33
N LEU A 294 -10.52 9.08 24.20
CA LEU A 294 -9.49 9.61 23.28
C LEU A 294 -9.84 11.04 22.82
N TYR A 295 -11.07 11.25 22.35
CA TYR A 295 -11.56 12.57 21.95
C TYR A 295 -11.47 13.58 23.12
N THR A 296 -11.86 13.13 24.32
CA THR A 296 -11.81 13.95 25.54
C THR A 296 -10.37 14.37 25.85
N TYR A 297 -9.37 13.49 25.74
CA TYR A 297 -7.97 13.86 25.91
C TYR A 297 -7.51 14.91 24.90
N ILE A 298 -7.84 14.72 23.62
CA ILE A 298 -7.44 15.65 22.54
C ILE A 298 -8.06 17.04 22.72
N HIS A 299 -9.30 17.10 23.21
CA HIS A 299 -9.98 18.37 23.39
C HIS A 299 -9.47 19.14 24.63
N HIS A 300 -9.28 18.46 25.76
CA HIS A 300 -8.99 19.11 27.04
C HIS A 300 -7.49 19.35 27.29
N ASN A 301 -6.60 18.67 26.57
CA ASN A 301 -5.17 18.85 26.77
C ASN A 301 -4.58 19.91 25.83
N ASN A 302 -3.62 20.66 26.36
CA ASN A 302 -2.81 21.57 25.58
C ASN A 302 -1.56 20.83 25.10
N PHE A 303 -1.52 20.47 23.83
CA PHE A 303 -0.40 19.80 23.17
C PHE A 303 -0.12 20.44 21.81
N ASN A 304 1.06 20.17 21.27
CA ASN A 304 1.41 20.44 19.87
C ASN A 304 1.37 19.15 19.05
N PHE A 305 1.86 18.05 19.61
CA PHE A 305 1.88 16.75 18.95
C PHE A 305 1.22 15.69 19.84
N ALA A 306 0.16 15.08 19.33
CA ALA A 306 -0.45 13.89 19.90
C ALA A 306 -0.07 12.68 19.05
N LEU A 307 0.43 11.62 19.69
CA LEU A 307 0.69 10.34 19.04
C LEU A 307 -0.12 9.26 19.78
N ILE A 308 -0.88 8.48 19.01
CA ILE A 308 -1.96 7.64 19.53
C ILE A 308 -1.74 6.20 19.02
N LEU A 309 -1.53 5.27 19.95
CA LEU A 309 -1.33 3.85 19.66
C LEU A 309 -2.67 3.12 19.53
N GLY A 310 -2.82 2.16 18.63
CA GLY A 310 -3.95 1.23 18.61
C GLY A 310 -5.20 1.77 17.92
N ILE A 311 -5.03 2.69 16.98
CA ILE A 311 -6.09 3.23 16.13
C ILE A 311 -5.51 3.51 14.75
N ASP A 312 -6.27 3.21 13.70
CA ASP A 312 -5.90 3.60 12.32
C ASP A 312 -6.28 5.06 12.03
N ASP A 313 -5.66 5.64 11.01
CA ASP A 313 -5.87 7.04 10.63
C ASP A 313 -7.33 7.36 10.28
N SER A 314 -8.03 6.45 9.59
CA SER A 314 -9.42 6.69 9.17
C SER A 314 -10.36 6.71 10.37
N THR A 315 -10.17 5.80 11.31
CA THR A 315 -10.92 5.77 12.57
C THR A 315 -10.62 6.99 13.42
N LEU A 316 -9.35 7.42 13.53
CA LEU A 316 -8.99 8.65 14.25
C LEU A 316 -9.70 9.87 13.66
N VAL A 317 -9.60 10.08 12.35
CA VAL A 317 -10.22 11.21 11.66
C VAL A 317 -11.74 11.20 11.86
N HIS A 318 -12.37 10.03 11.77
CA HIS A 318 -13.79 9.88 12.05
C HIS A 318 -14.13 10.25 13.51
N THR A 319 -13.41 9.71 14.50
CA THR A 319 -13.62 10.02 15.92
C THR A 319 -13.51 11.52 16.21
N LEU A 320 -12.56 12.20 15.58
CA LEU A 320 -12.32 13.64 15.77
C LEU A 320 -13.39 14.52 15.12
N ASN A 321 -13.97 14.08 14.01
CA ASN A 321 -14.96 14.86 13.26
C ASN A 321 -16.41 14.60 13.73
N THR A 322 -16.73 13.40 14.21
CA THR A 322 -18.11 12.97 14.49
C THR A 322 -18.56 13.22 15.94
N ASN A 323 -17.63 13.40 16.90
CA ASN A 323 -17.99 13.65 18.30
C ASN A 323 -18.53 15.09 18.53
N HIS A 324 -19.76 15.29 18.06
CA HIS A 324 -20.60 16.46 18.28
C HIS A 324 -21.15 16.50 19.71
N LYS A 325 -20.32 16.86 20.69
CA LYS A 325 -20.85 17.81 21.67
C LYS A 325 -20.71 19.17 21.00
N GLN A 326 -21.84 19.70 20.51
CA GLN A 326 -21.94 21.11 20.11
C GLN A 326 -21.45 21.97 21.26
N ILE A 327 -20.17 22.30 21.27
CA ILE A 327 -19.72 23.49 21.97
C ILE A 327 -20.15 24.60 21.01
N LEU A 328 -21.26 25.24 21.34
CA LEU A 328 -21.72 26.46 20.69
C LEU A 328 -20.50 27.35 20.47
N GLU A 329 -20.17 27.61 19.21
CA GLU A 329 -19.26 28.72 18.90
C GLU A 329 -19.89 29.96 19.56
N PRO A 330 -19.22 30.64 20.49
CA PRO A 330 -19.68 31.96 20.90
C PRO A 330 -19.45 32.86 19.68
N ASN A 331 -20.47 32.98 18.85
CA ASN A 331 -20.56 34.01 17.85
C ASN A 331 -20.65 35.34 18.60
N LEU A 332 -19.99 36.39 18.08
CA LEU A 332 -19.88 37.75 18.66
C LEU A 332 -21.21 38.41 19.10
N PHE A 333 -22.34 37.77 18.79
CA PHE A 333 -23.70 38.20 19.05
C PHE A 333 -24.43 37.39 20.13
N SER A 334 -23.81 36.34 20.70
CA SER A 334 -24.42 35.53 21.77
C SER A 334 -24.75 36.37 22.99
N ASP A 335 -23.86 37.29 23.36
CA ASP A 335 -24.02 38.14 24.55
C ASP A 335 -25.05 39.27 24.34
N ILE A 336 -25.27 39.67 23.08
CA ILE A 336 -26.22 40.75 22.72
C ILE A 336 -27.67 40.26 22.81
N MET A 337 -27.90 38.95 22.70
CA MET A 337 -29.24 38.35 22.78
C MET A 337 -29.69 38.16 24.23
N GLU A 338 -28.79 37.87 25.18
CA GLU A 338 -29.16 37.73 26.60
C GLU A 338 -29.56 39.08 27.25
N GLU A 339 -28.91 40.18 26.89
CA GLU A 339 -29.28 41.51 27.42
C GLU A 339 -30.68 41.98 26.98
N ARG A 340 -31.20 41.50 25.84
CA ARG A 340 -32.55 41.85 25.37
C ARG A 340 -33.67 41.11 26.09
N TYR A 341 -33.40 39.94 26.67
CA TYR A 341 -34.39 39.19 27.44
C TYR A 341 -34.43 39.56 28.93
N ALA A 342 -33.39 40.20 29.46
CA ALA A 342 -33.32 40.64 30.86
C ALA A 342 -34.07 41.95 31.18
N ARG A 343 -34.63 42.65 30.17
CA ARG A 343 -35.45 43.85 30.37
C ARG A 343 -36.88 43.64 29.91
N LYS A 344 -37.74 43.13 30.80
CA LYS A 344 -39.17 43.45 30.77
C LYS A 344 -39.51 44.37 31.95
N PRO A 345 -40.39 45.37 31.77
CA PRO A 345 -40.67 46.36 32.80
C PRO A 345 -41.59 45.79 33.87
N GLU A 346 -41.32 46.18 35.11
CA GLU A 346 -42.22 46.04 36.26
C GLU A 346 -43.57 46.72 35.94
N LEU A 347 -44.66 46.03 36.28
CA LEU A 347 -46.01 46.57 36.39
C LEU A 347 -46.55 46.21 37.77
#